data_AF-A0A7S2DJE5-F1
#
_entry.id   AF-A0A7S2DJE5-F1
#
_cell.length_a   1.000
_cell.length_b   1.000
_cell.length_c   1.000
_cell.angle_alpha   90.00
_cell.angle_beta   90.00
_cell.angle_gamma   90.00
#
_symmetry.space_group_name_H-M   'P 1'
#
loop_
_entity.id
_entity.type
_entity.pdbx_description
1 polymer ?
#
loop_
_entity_poly.entity_id
_entity_poly.type
_entity_poly.pdbx_seq_one_letter_code
_entity_poly.pdbx_strand_id
1 'polypeptide(L)'
;EVESVVTTYFVMYLLAGNFSAADTAELDRKKMIFSKKYTGWAEAKQWLADNILRPDVALSGGGVEDFDGVTGLVSGIGEKYYALNDLECRSLKKTLRGLEGKKAGRVRLANFYKAGLYSHWRFNEKTEYLRALGALDESDPKSPRVIVPNYVMARTNCLEASSLYAICCRNECEDLMGHVEGEI
;
A
#
# COMPACT_ATOMS: atom_id res chain seq x y z
N GLU A 1 1.88 24.05 12.36
CA GLU A 1 1.93 22.99 13.39
C GLU A 1 1.15 21.75 12.98
N VAL A 2 -0.14 21.91 12.61
CA VAL A 2 -1.03 20.82 12.14
C VAL A 2 -0.41 19.92 11.06
N GLU A 3 0.18 20.48 10.00
CA GLU A 3 0.83 19.69 8.94
C GLU A 3 1.88 18.71 9.50
N SER A 4 2.68 19.13 10.48
CA SER A 4 3.71 18.28 11.09
C SER A 4 3.09 17.12 11.86
N VAL A 5 2.01 17.38 12.60
CA VAL A 5 1.25 16.36 13.34
C VAL A 5 0.61 15.36 12.39
N VAL A 6 -0.11 15.83 11.38
CA VAL A 6 -0.77 14.98 10.37
C VAL A 6 0.26 14.18 9.57
N THR A 7 1.39 14.79 9.19
CA THR A 7 2.49 14.08 8.51
C THR A 7 3.08 13.00 9.42
N THR A 8 3.23 13.28 10.71
CA THR A 8 3.72 12.31 11.70
C THR A 8 2.77 11.12 11.81
N TYR A 9 1.46 11.39 11.93
CA TYR A 9 0.44 10.35 11.93
C TYR A 9 0.46 9.55 10.63
N PHE A 10 0.63 10.20 9.48
CA PHE A 10 0.69 9.50 8.19
C PHE A 10 1.90 8.56 8.09
N VAL A 11 3.08 8.97 8.58
CA VAL A 11 4.25 8.08 8.67
C VAL A 11 3.97 6.88 9.59
N MET A 12 3.32 7.11 10.73
CA MET A 12 2.91 6.03 11.63
C MET A 12 1.91 5.08 10.96
N TYR A 13 0.95 5.63 10.19
CA TYR A 13 -0.05 4.88 9.45
C TYR A 13 0.58 3.97 8.38
N LEU A 14 1.53 4.49 7.59
CA LEU A 14 2.30 3.72 6.60
C LEU A 14 3.18 2.61 7.23
N LEU A 15 3.49 2.73 8.51
CA LEU A 15 4.26 1.75 9.28
C LEU A 15 3.36 0.81 10.10
N ALA A 16 2.05 0.78 9.84
CA ALA A 16 1.08 -0.03 10.57
C ALA A 16 1.17 0.16 12.09
N GLY A 17 1.37 1.39 12.54
CA GLY A 17 1.50 1.74 13.96
C GLY A 17 2.87 1.45 14.58
N ASN A 18 3.81 0.83 13.85
CA ASN A 18 5.16 0.53 14.34
C ASN A 18 6.09 1.74 14.26
N PHE A 19 5.68 2.86 14.88
CA PHE A 19 6.40 4.12 14.88
C PHE A 19 6.22 4.86 16.22
N SER A 20 7.32 5.07 16.93
CA SER A 20 7.35 5.79 18.20
C SER A 20 8.64 6.60 18.34
N ALA A 21 8.65 7.59 19.21
CA ALA A 21 9.83 8.41 19.54
C ALA A 21 9.76 8.87 21.00
N ALA A 22 10.91 9.02 21.64
CA ALA A 22 11.00 9.51 23.01
C ALA A 22 10.85 11.03 23.10
N ASP A 23 11.30 11.74 22.05
CA ASP A 23 11.25 13.20 21.95
C ASP A 23 11.08 13.66 20.50
N THR A 24 10.92 14.98 20.31
CA THR A 24 10.70 15.60 19.00
C THR A 24 11.91 15.51 18.09
N ALA A 25 13.13 15.53 18.63
CA ALA A 25 14.36 15.43 17.84
C ALA A 25 14.51 14.01 17.25
N GLU A 26 14.21 12.98 18.04
CA GLU A 26 14.17 11.61 17.56
C GLU A 26 13.05 11.41 16.54
N LEU A 27 11.87 11.99 16.78
CA LEU A 27 10.73 11.94 15.88
C LEU A 27 11.10 12.50 14.49
N ASP A 28 11.68 13.69 14.45
CA ASP A 28 12.08 14.35 13.22
C ASP A 28 13.18 13.57 12.49
N ARG A 29 14.16 13.05 13.23
CA ARG A 29 15.18 12.16 12.66
C ARG A 29 14.58 10.91 12.04
N LYS A 30 13.63 10.24 12.72
CA LYS A 30 12.95 9.04 12.22
C LYS A 30 12.11 9.34 10.99
N LYS A 31 11.36 10.45 10.96
CA LYS A 31 10.62 10.92 9.77
C LYS A 31 11.57 11.17 8.59
N MET A 32 12.73 11.80 8.81
CA MET A 32 13.74 12.01 7.77
C MET A 32 14.34 10.70 7.24
N ILE A 33 14.54 9.70 8.09
CA ILE A 33 15.03 8.39 7.66
C ILE A 33 13.95 7.67 6.85
N PHE A 34 12.70 7.72 7.31
CA PHE A 34 11.56 7.13 6.62
C PHE A 34 11.39 7.72 5.22
N SER A 35 11.34 9.05 5.10
CA SER A 35 11.14 9.73 3.81
C SER A 35 12.23 9.42 2.78
N LYS A 36 13.47 9.16 3.22
CA LYS A 36 14.58 8.74 2.35
C LYS A 36 14.50 7.28 1.91
N LYS A 37 13.89 6.41 2.73
CA LYS A 37 13.82 4.96 2.46
C LYS A 37 12.53 4.55 1.76
N TYR A 38 11.45 5.30 1.97
CA TYR A 38 10.15 5.02 1.39
C TYR A 38 10.17 5.40 -0.10
N THR A 39 10.15 4.39 -0.96
CA THR A 39 10.05 4.60 -2.40
C THR A 39 8.67 5.16 -2.73
N GLY A 40 8.60 6.30 -3.41
CA GLY A 40 7.33 7.00 -3.68
C GLY A 40 6.92 8.02 -2.62
N TRP A 41 7.82 8.42 -1.71
CA TRP A 41 7.48 9.36 -0.64
C TRP A 41 7.03 10.74 -1.16
N ALA A 42 7.60 11.21 -2.28
CA ALA A 42 7.22 12.50 -2.84
C ALA A 42 5.74 12.49 -3.27
N GLU A 43 5.33 11.42 -3.94
CA GLU A 43 3.96 11.18 -4.38
C GLU A 43 3.01 10.98 -3.20
N ALA A 44 3.42 10.20 -2.18
CA ALA A 44 2.64 10.01 -0.96
C ALA A 44 2.44 11.32 -0.18
N LYS A 45 3.50 12.15 -0.08
CA LYS A 45 3.42 13.47 0.57
C LYS A 45 2.54 14.43 -0.22
N GLN A 46 2.63 14.41 -1.55
CA GLN A 46 1.76 15.22 -2.40
C GLN A 46 0.29 14.80 -2.26
N TRP A 47 0.02 13.48 -2.22
CA TRP A 47 -1.31 12.95 -1.97
C TRP A 47 -1.87 13.43 -0.62
N LEU A 48 -1.06 13.41 0.45
CA LEU A 48 -1.45 13.90 1.77
C LEU A 48 -1.82 15.40 1.71
N ALA A 49 -0.99 16.19 1.03
CA ALA A 49 -1.23 17.62 0.85
C ALA A 49 -2.56 17.87 0.13
N ASP A 50 -2.82 17.16 -0.98
CA ASP A 50 -3.96 17.42 -1.84
C ASP A 50 -5.29 16.89 -1.31
N ASN A 51 -5.27 15.75 -0.60
CA ASN A 51 -6.50 15.05 -0.24
C ASN A 51 -6.91 15.22 1.22
N ILE A 52 -5.93 15.57 2.07
CA ILE A 52 -6.12 15.67 3.53
C ILE A 52 -5.92 17.10 3.99
N LEU A 53 -4.78 17.72 3.67
CA LEU A 53 -4.43 19.03 4.21
C LEU A 53 -5.09 20.22 3.49
N ARG A 54 -5.85 20.01 2.41
CA ARG A 54 -6.51 21.11 1.70
C ARG A 54 -7.67 21.72 2.50
N PRO A 55 -7.79 23.06 2.56
CA PRO A 55 -8.75 23.78 3.41
C PRO A 55 -10.23 23.48 3.14
N ASP A 56 -10.56 23.04 1.92
CA ASP A 56 -11.94 22.88 1.44
C ASP A 56 -12.69 21.75 2.19
N VAL A 57 -11.95 20.78 2.73
CA VAL A 57 -12.47 19.65 3.52
C VAL A 57 -12.65 20.03 5.01
N ALA A 58 -12.02 21.12 5.44
CA ALA A 58 -11.96 21.58 6.82
C ALA A 58 -13.10 22.54 7.23
N LEU A 59 -13.99 22.89 6.29
CA LEU A 59 -15.05 23.87 6.51
C LEU A 59 -16.36 23.18 6.93
N SER A 60 -16.36 22.59 8.13
CA SER A 60 -17.59 22.15 8.81
C SER A 60 -17.39 22.16 10.34
N GLY A 61 -17.25 23.35 10.92
CA GLY A 61 -17.72 23.60 12.30
C GLY A 61 -16.70 23.82 13.43
N GLY A 62 -15.39 23.68 13.19
CA GLY A 62 -14.35 23.95 14.19
C GLY A 62 -13.05 24.30 13.48
N GLY A 63 -12.23 25.20 14.05
CA GLY A 63 -10.97 25.57 13.42
C GLY A 63 -10.06 24.34 13.31
N VAL A 64 -9.37 24.18 12.18
CA VAL A 64 -8.43 23.06 11.92
C VAL A 64 -7.32 22.94 12.97
N GLU A 65 -7.18 23.95 13.82
CA GLU A 65 -6.18 24.04 14.88
C GLU A 65 -6.62 23.39 16.22
N ASP A 66 -7.89 23.01 16.37
CA ASP A 66 -8.34 22.26 17.54
C ASP A 66 -8.20 20.74 17.36
N PHE A 67 -8.32 19.99 18.47
CA PHE A 67 -8.13 18.54 18.47
C PHE A 67 -9.13 17.81 17.57
N ASP A 68 -10.37 18.29 17.51
CA ASP A 68 -11.43 17.68 16.70
C ASP A 68 -11.17 17.89 15.20
N GLY A 69 -10.71 19.09 14.83
CA GLY A 69 -10.26 19.40 13.47
C GLY A 69 -9.11 18.50 13.03
N VAL A 70 -8.06 18.37 13.85
CA VAL A 70 -6.93 17.47 13.55
C VAL A 70 -7.37 16.01 13.50
N THR A 71 -8.29 15.59 14.37
CA THR A 71 -8.86 14.24 14.36
C THR A 71 -9.60 13.96 13.05
N GLY A 72 -10.42 14.90 12.57
CA GLY A 72 -11.09 14.80 11.28
C GLY A 72 -10.11 14.63 10.11
N LEU A 73 -8.99 15.36 10.12
CA LEU A 73 -7.94 15.21 9.10
C LEU A 73 -7.33 13.80 9.10
N VAL A 74 -6.94 13.29 10.28
CA VAL A 74 -6.29 11.97 10.36
C VAL A 74 -7.26 10.83 10.09
N SER A 75 -8.55 10.97 10.43
CA SER A 75 -9.60 10.03 10.01
C SER A 75 -9.73 9.99 8.49
N GLY A 76 -9.66 11.15 7.83
CA GLY A 76 -9.68 11.25 6.37
C GLY A 76 -8.53 10.49 5.68
N ILE A 77 -7.40 10.28 6.35
CA ILE A 77 -6.31 9.42 5.83
C ILE A 77 -6.86 8.01 5.62
N GLY A 78 -7.47 7.42 6.64
CA GLY A 78 -8.01 6.05 6.56
C GLY A 78 -9.07 5.90 5.47
N GLU A 79 -9.98 6.87 5.36
CA GLU A 79 -11.08 6.87 4.40
C GLU A 79 -10.62 7.01 2.95
N LYS A 80 -9.54 7.77 2.70
CA LYS A 80 -9.09 8.11 1.34
C LYS A 80 -7.84 7.35 0.91
N TYR A 81 -7.14 6.68 1.83
CA TYR A 81 -5.85 6.03 1.56
C TYR A 81 -5.92 5.01 0.42
N TYR A 82 -7.07 4.38 0.19
CA TYR A 82 -7.27 3.42 -0.89
C TYR A 82 -6.81 3.96 -2.26
N ALA A 83 -6.94 5.28 -2.50
CA ALA A 83 -6.52 5.90 -3.75
C ALA A 83 -4.99 5.90 -3.92
N LEU A 84 -4.24 6.17 -2.84
CA LEU A 84 -2.78 6.06 -2.84
C LEU A 84 -2.34 4.60 -2.93
N ASN A 85 -3.00 3.72 -2.18
CA ASN A 85 -2.76 2.27 -2.23
C ASN A 85 -2.92 1.70 -3.64
N ASP A 86 -3.93 2.17 -4.39
CA ASP A 86 -4.16 1.73 -5.78
C ASP A 86 -2.96 2.06 -6.69
N LEU A 87 -2.28 3.20 -6.49
CA LEU A 87 -1.07 3.55 -7.24
C LEU A 87 0.07 2.57 -6.95
N GLU A 88 0.27 2.21 -5.68
CA GLU A 88 1.29 1.24 -5.26
C GLU A 88 0.97 -0.16 -5.81
N CYS A 89 -0.29 -0.57 -5.74
CA CYS A 89 -0.77 -1.83 -6.29
C CYS A 89 -0.59 -1.91 -7.81
N ARG A 90 -0.87 -0.84 -8.55
CA ARG A 90 -0.59 -0.76 -9.99
C ARG A 90 0.90 -0.84 -10.28
N SER A 91 1.74 -0.20 -9.46
CA SER A 91 3.21 -0.28 -9.58
C SER A 91 3.70 -1.72 -9.38
N LEU A 92 3.28 -2.38 -8.29
CA LEU A 92 3.57 -3.78 -7.99
C LEU A 92 3.16 -4.71 -9.14
N LYS A 93 1.91 -4.58 -9.60
CA LYS A 93 1.37 -5.36 -10.71
C LYS A 93 2.14 -5.12 -12.00
N LYS A 94 2.51 -3.88 -12.31
CA LYS A 94 3.32 -3.53 -13.49
C LYS A 94 4.71 -4.17 -13.42
N THR A 95 5.35 -4.15 -12.25
CA THR A 95 6.63 -4.83 -12.03
C THR A 95 6.51 -6.33 -12.31
N LEU A 96 5.52 -7.00 -11.72
CA LEU A 96 5.32 -8.44 -11.90
C LEU A 96 4.94 -8.81 -13.34
N ARG A 97 4.10 -8.00 -14.00
CA ARG A 97 3.76 -8.16 -15.42
C ARG A 97 4.99 -8.09 -16.32
N GLY A 98 5.95 -7.21 -16.01
CA GLY A 98 7.22 -7.11 -16.73
C GLY A 98 8.11 -8.36 -16.64
N LEU A 99 7.82 -9.27 -15.70
CA LEU A 99 8.56 -10.52 -15.49
C LEU A 99 7.83 -11.76 -16.03
N GLU A 100 6.65 -11.58 -16.63
CA GLU A 100 5.84 -12.69 -17.13
C GLU A 100 6.57 -13.47 -18.22
N GLY A 101 6.38 -14.79 -18.18
CA GLY A 101 6.90 -15.68 -19.21
C GLY A 101 5.86 -15.93 -20.30
N LYS A 102 5.90 -17.14 -20.87
CA LYS A 102 4.93 -17.56 -21.91
C LYS A 102 3.48 -17.71 -21.43
N LYS A 103 3.25 -17.77 -20.11
CA LYS A 103 1.91 -17.95 -19.51
C LYS A 103 1.53 -16.64 -18.84
N ALA A 104 0.57 -15.93 -19.41
CA ALA A 104 0.10 -14.66 -18.89
C ALA A 104 -0.36 -14.77 -17.44
N GLY A 105 -0.19 -13.69 -16.68
CA GLY A 105 -0.53 -13.63 -15.25
C GLY A 105 0.37 -14.49 -14.36
N ARG A 106 1.50 -15.00 -14.87
CA ARG A 106 2.40 -15.88 -14.12
C ARG A 106 3.87 -15.54 -14.33
N VAL A 107 4.60 -15.48 -13.23
CA VAL A 107 6.04 -15.23 -13.18
C VAL A 107 6.75 -16.49 -12.72
N ARG A 108 7.84 -16.90 -13.38
CA ARG A 108 8.66 -18.02 -12.87
C ARG A 108 9.18 -17.68 -11.48
N LEU A 109 9.09 -18.63 -10.54
CA LEU A 109 9.48 -18.40 -9.15
C LEU A 109 10.93 -17.88 -9.02
N ALA A 110 11.86 -18.42 -9.82
CA ALA A 110 13.24 -17.95 -9.87
C ALA A 110 13.35 -16.46 -10.31
N ASN A 111 12.53 -16.02 -11.27
CA ASN A 111 12.51 -14.63 -11.72
C ASN A 111 11.89 -13.71 -10.67
N PHE A 112 10.86 -14.19 -9.96
CA PHE A 112 10.25 -13.48 -8.84
C PHE A 112 11.29 -13.18 -7.74
N TYR A 113 12.00 -14.19 -7.24
CA TYR A 113 13.06 -14.00 -6.25
C TYR A 113 14.21 -13.14 -6.79
N LYS A 114 14.62 -13.33 -8.05
CA LYS A 114 15.66 -12.51 -8.66
C LYS A 114 15.27 -11.03 -8.73
N ALA A 115 14.01 -10.73 -9.04
CA ALA A 115 13.52 -9.35 -9.06
C ALA A 115 13.55 -8.70 -7.66
N GLY A 116 13.37 -9.49 -6.60
CA GLY A 116 13.50 -9.04 -5.22
C GLY A 116 14.89 -8.48 -4.86
N LEU A 117 15.92 -8.83 -5.63
CA LEU A 117 17.30 -8.36 -5.42
C LEU A 117 17.58 -6.97 -6.02
N TYR A 118 16.77 -6.53 -6.99
CA TYR A 118 17.04 -5.30 -7.76
C TYR A 118 15.86 -4.32 -7.78
N SER A 119 14.69 -4.73 -7.28
CA SER A 119 13.53 -3.87 -7.13
C SER A 119 13.35 -3.44 -5.67
N HIS A 120 12.57 -2.39 -5.43
CA HIS A 120 12.21 -2.01 -4.05
C HIS A 120 11.23 -3.00 -3.41
N TRP A 121 10.54 -3.81 -4.23
CA TRP A 121 9.75 -4.93 -3.76
C TRP A 121 10.67 -6.10 -3.37
N ARG A 122 10.43 -6.68 -2.20
CA ARG A 122 11.32 -7.71 -1.64
C ARG A 122 11.19 -9.07 -2.29
N PHE A 123 9.98 -9.45 -2.71
CA PHE A 123 9.66 -10.73 -3.35
C PHE A 123 10.42 -11.90 -2.72
N ASN A 124 10.25 -12.14 -1.42
CA ASN A 124 11.07 -13.06 -0.63
C ASN A 124 10.24 -14.05 0.21
N GLU A 125 8.94 -14.14 -0.06
CA GLU A 125 8.02 -15.07 0.58
C GLU A 125 8.44 -16.51 0.31
N LYS A 126 8.42 -17.34 1.35
CA LYS A 126 8.76 -18.76 1.23
C LYS A 126 7.79 -19.49 0.31
N THR A 127 8.27 -20.53 -0.35
CA THR A 127 7.48 -21.41 -1.22
C THR A 127 6.24 -21.96 -0.54
N GLU A 128 6.37 -22.40 0.71
CA GLU A 128 5.29 -22.98 1.50
C GLU A 128 4.20 -21.95 1.78
N TYR A 129 4.61 -20.70 1.98
CA TYR A 129 3.70 -19.59 2.22
C TYR A 129 2.97 -19.16 0.94
N LEU A 130 3.69 -19.04 -0.19
CA LEU A 130 3.09 -18.78 -1.50
C LEU A 130 2.08 -19.87 -1.88
N ARG A 131 2.36 -21.13 -1.54
CA ARG A 131 1.41 -22.24 -1.72
C ARG A 131 0.17 -22.09 -0.85
N ALA A 132 0.34 -21.78 0.44
CA ALA A 132 -0.78 -21.56 1.36
C ALA A 132 -1.67 -20.38 0.95
N LEU A 133 -1.09 -19.34 0.34
CA LEU A 133 -1.83 -18.22 -0.27
C LEU A 133 -2.58 -18.58 -1.56
N GLY A 134 -2.37 -19.80 -2.10
CA GLY A 134 -2.84 -20.16 -3.44
C GLY A 134 -2.15 -19.34 -4.54
N ALA A 135 -1.01 -18.72 -4.26
CA ALA A 135 -0.25 -17.88 -5.18
C ALA A 135 0.84 -18.65 -5.94
N LEU A 136 0.96 -19.97 -5.74
CA LEU A 136 1.97 -20.82 -6.39
C LEU A 136 1.31 -21.84 -7.33
N ASP A 137 1.67 -21.80 -8.61
CA ASP A 137 1.34 -22.79 -9.63
C ASP A 137 2.48 -23.80 -9.75
N GLU A 138 2.22 -25.02 -9.29
CA GLU A 138 3.15 -26.16 -9.32
C GLU A 138 2.71 -27.25 -10.32
N SER A 139 1.85 -26.90 -11.28
CA SER A 139 1.41 -27.86 -12.32
C SER A 139 2.57 -28.45 -13.13
N ASP A 140 3.68 -27.69 -13.24
CA ASP A 140 4.99 -28.18 -13.68
C ASP A 140 5.97 -28.07 -12.50
N PRO A 141 6.27 -29.17 -11.79
CA PRO A 141 7.16 -29.17 -10.63
C PRO A 141 8.59 -28.69 -10.94
N LYS A 142 9.03 -28.76 -12.21
CA LYS A 142 10.36 -28.29 -12.62
C LYS A 142 10.40 -26.78 -12.87
N SER A 143 9.24 -26.13 -13.00
CA SER A 143 9.14 -24.71 -13.29
C SER A 143 7.96 -24.07 -12.55
N PRO A 144 8.01 -24.02 -11.20
CA PRO A 144 6.97 -23.40 -10.40
C PRO A 144 6.84 -21.91 -10.72
N ARG A 145 5.62 -21.39 -10.65
CA ARG A 145 5.30 -20.01 -11.02
C ARG A 145 4.43 -19.33 -9.99
N VAL A 146 4.68 -18.05 -9.74
CA VAL A 146 3.80 -17.21 -8.95
C VAL A 146 2.60 -16.81 -9.81
N ILE A 147 1.40 -17.02 -9.30
CA ILE A 147 0.13 -16.56 -9.87
C ILE A 147 -0.02 -15.10 -9.46
N VAL A 148 0.27 -14.18 -10.39
CA VAL A 148 0.38 -12.74 -10.11
C VAL A 148 -0.90 -12.17 -9.49
N PRO A 149 -2.11 -12.43 -10.00
CA PRO A 149 -3.33 -11.90 -9.38
C PRO A 149 -3.48 -12.32 -7.90
N ASN A 150 -3.21 -13.59 -7.60
CA ASN A 150 -3.34 -14.13 -6.24
C ASN A 150 -2.28 -13.53 -5.31
N TYR A 151 -1.06 -13.31 -5.81
CA TYR A 151 -0.01 -12.65 -5.03
C TYR A 151 -0.32 -11.17 -4.76
N VAL A 152 -0.69 -10.39 -5.78
CA VAL A 152 -0.97 -8.95 -5.64
C VAL A 152 -2.12 -8.70 -4.66
N MET A 153 -3.16 -9.56 -4.67
CA MET A 153 -4.30 -9.46 -3.75
C MET A 153 -4.07 -10.17 -2.40
N ALA A 154 -2.90 -10.78 -2.18
CA ALA A 154 -2.61 -11.47 -0.94
C ALA A 154 -2.47 -10.49 0.23
N ARG A 155 -2.80 -10.98 1.44
CA ARG A 155 -2.73 -10.19 2.68
C ARG A 155 -1.35 -9.56 2.94
N THR A 156 -0.27 -10.18 2.45
CA THR A 156 1.09 -9.62 2.57
C THR A 156 1.30 -8.32 1.83
N ASN A 157 0.43 -7.99 0.87
CA ASN A 157 0.47 -6.74 0.11
C ASN A 157 -0.61 -5.76 0.59
N CYS A 158 -1.22 -5.99 1.77
CA CYS A 158 -2.16 -5.07 2.38
C CYS A 158 -1.48 -4.21 3.44
N LEU A 159 -1.92 -2.96 3.57
CA LEU A 159 -1.59 -2.12 4.70
C LEU A 159 -2.53 -2.44 5.87
N GLU A 160 -1.97 -2.87 7.00
CA GLU A 160 -2.71 -3.02 8.26
C GLU A 160 -2.92 -1.62 8.86
N ALA A 161 -3.96 -0.94 8.38
CA ALA A 161 -4.30 0.43 8.74
C ALA A 161 -4.63 0.60 10.23
N SER A 162 -5.25 -0.42 10.81
CA SER A 162 -5.55 -0.50 12.24
C SER A 162 -5.65 -1.97 12.68
N SER A 163 -5.94 -2.20 13.97
CA SER A 163 -6.29 -3.53 14.47
C SER A 163 -7.66 -4.04 13.98
N LEU A 164 -8.46 -3.19 13.32
CA LEU A 164 -9.83 -3.50 12.91
C LEU A 164 -9.94 -3.84 11.42
N TYR A 165 -9.09 -3.27 10.57
CA TYR A 165 -9.17 -3.44 9.13
C TYR A 165 -7.81 -3.28 8.44
N ALA A 166 -7.70 -3.91 7.27
CA ALA A 166 -6.58 -3.77 6.36
C ALA A 166 -7.05 -3.20 5.01
N ILE A 167 -6.20 -2.44 4.35
CA ILE A 167 -6.44 -1.91 3.01
C ILE A 167 -5.59 -2.71 2.03
N CYS A 168 -6.24 -3.42 1.12
CA CYS A 168 -5.60 -4.28 0.14
C CYS A 168 -5.71 -3.70 -1.28
N CYS A 169 -4.99 -4.29 -2.22
CA CYS A 169 -5.13 -3.96 -3.63
C CYS A 169 -6.56 -4.19 -4.12
N ARG A 170 -7.08 -3.22 -4.89
CA ARG A 170 -8.41 -3.29 -5.49
C ARG A 170 -8.50 -4.48 -6.46
N ASN A 171 -9.60 -5.23 -6.38
CA ASN A 171 -9.91 -6.28 -7.34
C ASN A 171 -10.61 -5.69 -8.56
N GLU A 172 -9.85 -5.42 -9.62
CA GLU A 172 -10.37 -4.92 -10.90
C GLU A 172 -11.41 -5.86 -11.54
N CYS A 173 -11.44 -7.14 -11.18
CA CYS A 173 -12.43 -8.07 -11.70
C CYS A 173 -13.84 -7.80 -11.15
N GLU A 174 -13.95 -7.34 -9.89
CA GLU A 174 -15.25 -6.95 -9.32
C GLU A 174 -15.78 -5.69 -10.00
N ASP A 175 -14.90 -4.76 -10.40
CA ASP A 175 -15.31 -3.57 -11.15
C ASP A 175 -15.92 -3.96 -12.50
N LEU A 176 -15.27 -4.89 -13.21
CA LEU A 176 -15.78 -5.44 -14.46
C LEU A 176 -17.07 -6.22 -14.26
N MET A 177 -17.17 -7.00 -13.18
CA MET A 177 -18.39 -7.73 -12.83
C MET A 177 -19.54 -6.77 -12.56
N GLY A 178 -19.31 -5.69 -11.81
CA GLY A 178 -20.30 -4.66 -11.53
C GLY A 178 -20.81 -3.96 -12.79
N HIS A 179 -19.96 -3.78 -13.81
CA HIS A 179 -20.42 -3.28 -15.12
C HIS A 179 -21.39 -4.25 -15.80
N VAL A 180 -21.09 -5.55 -15.77
CA VAL A 180 -21.95 -6.59 -16.36
C VAL A 180 -23.25 -6.73 -15.57
N GLU A 181 -23.18 -6.73 -14.24
CA GLU A 181 -24.35 -6.83 -13.36
C GLU A 181 -25.28 -5.61 -13.50
N GLY A 182 -24.75 -4.43 -13.82
CA GLY A 182 -25.55 -3.24 -14.08
C GLY A 182 -26.29 -3.24 -15.42
N GLU A 183 -25.95 -4.17 -16.33
CA GLU A 183 -26.63 -4.35 -17.62
C GLU A 183 -27.77 -5.40 -17.57
N ILE A 184 -27.96 -6.07 -16.42
CA ILE A 184 -29.03 -7.05 -16.17
C ILE A 184 -30.15 -6.41 -15.34
#